data_AF-A0A2D5EXM9-F1
#
_entry.id   AF-A0A2D5EXM9-F1
#
_cell.length_a   1.000
_cell.length_b   1.000
_cell.length_c   1.000
_cell.angle_alpha   90.00
_cell.angle_beta   90.00
_cell.angle_gamma   90.00
#
_symmetry.space_group_name_H-M   'P 1'
#
loop_
_entity.id
_entity.type
_entity.pdbx_description
1 polymer ?
#
loop_
_entity_poly.entity_id
_entity_poly.type
_entity_poly.pdbx_seq_one_letter_code
_entity_poly.pdbx_strand_id
1 'polypeptide(L)'
;MAGRIVIVAYRPKAGREETLRRLVREHVPRLRAQGLVTEREPVLMEAADGTVVEVFEWASKEAIEAAHTHPAVQALWGEFAAVCDYVPVGRLSEAGELFTELAPLPPPAD
;
A
#
# COMPACT_ATOMS: atom_id res chain seq x y z
N MET A 1 -7.36 -15.47 15.97
CA MET A 1 -6.29 -15.32 14.96
C MET A 1 -5.74 -13.90 15.08
N ALA A 2 -4.42 -13.72 15.07
CA ALA A 2 -3.81 -12.40 15.23
C ALA A 2 -3.62 -11.73 13.86
N GLY A 3 -3.99 -10.45 13.76
CA GLY A 3 -3.79 -9.64 12.56
C GLY A 3 -2.32 -9.56 12.15
N ARG A 4 -2.08 -9.17 10.89
CA ARG A 4 -0.73 -8.96 10.34
C ARG A 4 -0.62 -7.55 9.81
N ILE A 5 0.10 -6.70 10.54
CA ILE A 5 0.47 -5.36 10.07
C ILE A 5 1.59 -5.51 9.05
N VAL A 6 1.42 -4.89 7.89
CA VAL A 6 2.37 -4.90 6.79
C VAL A 6 2.72 -3.48 6.39
N ILE A 7 3.95 -3.30 5.92
CA ILE A 7 4.44 -2.06 5.33
C ILE A 7 4.79 -2.36 3.89
N VAL A 8 4.19 -1.63 2.95
CA VAL A 8 4.39 -1.82 1.51
C VAL A 8 4.93 -0.52 0.91
N ALA A 9 5.92 -0.64 0.02
CA ALA A 9 6.45 0.48 -0.74
C ALA A 9 6.21 0.27 -2.24
N TYR A 10 5.59 1.28 -2.86
CA TYR A 10 5.14 1.30 -4.24
C TYR A 10 5.89 2.41 -4.98
N ARG A 11 6.85 2.03 -5.83
CA ARG A 11 7.58 3.01 -6.64
C ARG A 11 6.77 3.32 -7.89
N PRO A 12 6.29 4.55 -8.10
CA PRO A 12 5.51 4.87 -9.29
C PRO A 12 6.35 4.69 -10.54
N LYS A 13 5.72 4.22 -11.61
CA LYS A 13 6.26 4.31 -12.96
C LYS A 13 6.18 5.77 -13.42
N ALA A 14 7.06 6.17 -14.32
CA ALA A 14 7.13 7.55 -14.81
C ALA A 14 5.76 8.06 -15.31
N GLY A 15 5.30 9.19 -14.77
CA GLY A 15 4.03 9.82 -15.13
C GLY A 15 2.79 9.14 -14.53
N ARG A 16 2.96 8.21 -13.59
CA ARG A 16 1.87 7.49 -12.90
C ARG A 16 1.73 7.86 -11.43
N GLU A 17 2.43 8.89 -10.97
CA GLU A 17 2.51 9.32 -9.57
C GLU A 17 1.10 9.60 -9.01
N GLU A 18 0.33 10.49 -9.64
CA GLU A 18 -1.04 10.79 -9.20
C GLU A 18 -1.99 9.59 -9.30
N THR A 19 -1.80 8.75 -10.31
CA THR A 19 -2.63 7.54 -10.47
C THR A 19 -2.38 6.56 -9.32
N LEU A 20 -1.11 6.34 -8.96
CA LEU A 20 -0.73 5.50 -7.83
C LEU A 20 -1.23 6.10 -6.51
N ARG A 21 -1.08 7.42 -6.30
CA ARG A 21 -1.59 8.11 -5.10
C ARG A 21 -3.10 7.88 -4.95
N ARG A 22 -3.88 8.01 -6.02
CA ARG A 22 -5.32 7.70 -5.95
C ARG A 22 -5.58 6.24 -5.62
N LEU A 23 -4.91 5.32 -6.31
CA LEU A 23 -5.11 3.89 -6.15
C LEU A 23 -4.78 3.39 -4.74
N VAL A 24 -3.71 3.89 -4.10
CA VAL A 24 -3.36 3.47 -2.73
C VAL A 24 -4.43 3.86 -1.72
N ARG A 25 -5.14 4.99 -1.92
CA ARG A 25 -6.25 5.39 -1.05
C ARG A 25 -7.46 4.47 -1.16
N GLU A 26 -7.62 3.80 -2.30
CA GLU A 26 -8.70 2.85 -2.56
C GLU A 26 -8.36 1.43 -2.09
N HIS A 27 -7.09 1.14 -1.79
CA HIS A 27 -6.61 -0.21 -1.49
C HIS A 27 -7.30 -0.83 -0.27
N VAL A 28 -7.13 -0.26 0.92
CA VAL A 28 -7.75 -0.78 2.15
C VAL A 28 -9.28 -0.78 2.08
N PRO A 29 -9.98 0.29 1.63
CA PRO A 29 -11.43 0.24 1.46
C PRO A 29 -11.92 -0.93 0.59
N ARG A 30 -11.24 -1.22 -0.53
CA ARG A 30 -11.60 -2.35 -1.41
C ARG A 30 -11.34 -3.70 -0.74
N LEU A 31 -10.24 -3.86 0.00
CA LEU A 31 -9.97 -5.09 0.76
C LEU A 31 -10.97 -5.30 1.90
N ARG A 32 -11.37 -4.21 2.57
CA ARG A 32 -12.33 -4.23 3.68
C ARG A 32 -13.71 -4.66 3.20
N ALA A 33 -14.13 -4.21 2.01
CA ALA A 33 -15.36 -4.68 1.37
C ALA A 33 -15.38 -6.20 1.11
N GLN A 34 -14.21 -6.86 1.08
CA GLN A 34 -14.09 -8.32 0.96
C GLN A 34 -13.85 -9.03 2.30
N GLY A 35 -13.84 -8.30 3.43
CA GLY A 35 -13.59 -8.86 4.76
C GLY A 35 -12.15 -9.35 4.99
N LEU A 36 -11.17 -8.85 4.22
CA LEU A 36 -9.80 -9.36 4.25
C LEU A 36 -8.87 -8.60 5.21
N VAL A 37 -9.25 -7.38 5.60
CA VAL A 37 -8.46 -6.47 6.45
C VAL A 37 -9.30 -6.04 7.67
N THR A 38 -8.66 -5.44 8.67
CA THR A 38 -9.35 -4.92 9.85
C THR A 38 -9.95 -3.53 9.58
N GLU A 39 -10.65 -2.98 10.58
CA GLU A 39 -11.14 -1.59 10.58
C GLU A 39 -10.02 -0.57 10.87
N ARG A 40 -8.76 -0.99 11.01
CA ARG A 40 -7.64 -0.07 11.22
C ARG A 40 -7.49 0.81 9.99
N GLU A 41 -7.49 2.12 10.20
CA GLU A 41 -7.20 3.08 9.15
C GLU A 41 -5.73 2.97 8.71
N PRO A 42 -5.45 2.93 7.39
CA PRO A 42 -4.09 2.84 6.90
C PRO A 42 -3.33 4.15 7.15
N VAL A 43 -2.01 4.02 7.31
CA VAL A 43 -1.11 5.18 7.27
C VAL A 43 -0.50 5.25 5.88
N LEU A 44 -0.75 6.35 5.18
CA LEU A 44 -0.27 6.60 3.83
C LEU A 44 0.77 7.71 3.84
N MET A 45 1.94 7.41 3.30
CA MET A 45 3.12 8.27 3.34
C MET A 45 3.81 8.29 1.97
N GLU A 46 4.76 9.19 1.80
CA GLU A 46 5.60 9.30 0.62
C GLU A 46 7.06 9.50 1.03
N ALA A 47 7.96 8.73 0.42
CA ALA A 47 9.40 8.87 0.56
C ALA A 47 9.92 10.03 -0.30
N ALA A 48 11.12 10.51 0.00
CA ALA A 48 11.76 11.62 -0.72
C ALA A 48 11.98 11.32 -2.21
N ASP A 49 12.09 10.04 -2.60
CA ASP A 49 12.21 9.60 -4.00
C ASP A 49 10.86 9.47 -4.74
N GLY A 50 9.74 9.84 -4.09
CA GLY A 50 8.38 9.72 -4.62
C GLY A 50 7.76 8.33 -4.47
N THR A 51 8.45 7.37 -3.82
CA THR A 51 7.88 6.07 -3.49
C THR A 51 6.76 6.23 -2.46
N VAL A 52 5.58 5.71 -2.78
CA VAL A 52 4.43 5.71 -1.86
C VAL A 52 4.58 4.58 -0.86
N VAL A 53 4.35 4.85 0.42
CA VAL A 53 4.43 3.85 1.50
C VAL A 53 3.08 3.72 2.21
N GLU A 54 2.63 2.49 2.41
CA GLU A 54 1.37 2.17 3.08
C GLU A 54 1.62 1.22 4.26
N VAL A 55 1.01 1.54 5.41
CA VAL A 55 0.91 0.62 6.54
C VAL A 55 -0.55 0.23 6.73
N PHE A 56 -0.87 -1.05 6.68
CA PHE A 56 -2.22 -1.57 6.93
C PHE A 56 -2.20 -2.93 7.62
N GLU A 57 -3.36 -3.42 8.04
CA GLU A 57 -3.49 -4.67 8.79
C GLU A 57 -4.42 -5.67 8.10
N TRP A 58 -3.88 -6.84 7.74
CA TRP A 58 -4.67 -8.00 7.35
C TRP A 58 -5.40 -8.59 8.56
N ALA A 59 -6.63 -9.08 8.35
CA ALA A 59 -7.44 -9.67 9.41
C ALA A 59 -6.80 -10.94 10.01
N SER A 60 -6.12 -11.73 9.19
CA SER A 60 -5.39 -12.93 9.61
C SER A 60 -4.40 -13.41 8.54
N LYS A 61 -3.68 -14.50 8.82
CA LYS A 61 -2.84 -15.17 7.80
C LYS A 61 -3.71 -15.81 6.71
N GLU A 62 -4.83 -16.40 7.08
CA GLU A 62 -5.80 -17.01 6.18
C GLU A 62 -6.41 -15.98 5.23
N ALA A 63 -6.63 -14.74 5.72
CA ALA A 63 -7.08 -13.64 4.87
C ALA A 63 -6.05 -13.29 3.78
N ILE A 64 -4.75 -13.31 4.10
CA ILE A 64 -3.67 -13.14 3.12
C ILE A 64 -3.72 -14.27 2.08
N GLU A 65 -3.83 -15.51 2.52
CA GLU A 65 -3.89 -16.67 1.61
C GLU A 65 -5.11 -16.59 0.67
N ALA A 66 -6.29 -16.24 1.20
CA ALA A 66 -7.51 -16.04 0.42
C ALA A 66 -7.38 -14.90 -0.61
N ALA A 67 -6.72 -13.80 -0.24
CA ALA A 67 -6.51 -12.64 -1.11
C ALA A 67 -5.77 -13.01 -2.42
N HIS A 68 -4.81 -13.94 -2.38
CA HIS A 68 -4.05 -14.36 -3.56
C HIS A 68 -4.91 -15.02 -4.65
N THR A 69 -6.05 -15.61 -4.27
CA THR A 69 -6.99 -16.25 -5.19
C THR A 69 -8.26 -15.44 -5.41
N HIS A 70 -8.43 -14.31 -4.72
CA HIS A 70 -9.65 -13.53 -4.76
C HIS A 70 -9.72 -12.67 -6.04
N PRO A 71 -10.73 -12.84 -6.92
CA PRO A 71 -10.78 -12.15 -8.21
C PRO A 71 -10.72 -10.62 -8.11
N ALA A 72 -11.45 -10.04 -7.16
CA ALA A 72 -11.44 -8.59 -6.96
C ALA A 72 -10.07 -8.05 -6.47
N VAL A 73 -9.31 -8.87 -5.75
CA VAL A 73 -7.97 -8.51 -5.27
C VAL A 73 -6.95 -8.65 -6.40
N GLN A 74 -7.04 -9.72 -7.20
CA GLN A 74 -6.20 -9.88 -8.38
C GLN A 74 -6.40 -8.74 -9.39
N ALA A 75 -7.63 -8.30 -9.59
CA ALA A 75 -7.92 -7.12 -10.41
C ALA A 75 -7.25 -5.86 -9.84
N LEU A 76 -7.41 -5.61 -8.53
CA LEU A 76 -6.78 -4.48 -7.83
C LEU A 76 -5.25 -4.52 -7.93
N TRP A 77 -4.62 -5.67 -7.70
CA TRP A 77 -3.17 -5.83 -7.85
C TRP A 77 -2.71 -5.69 -9.31
N GLY A 78 -3.55 -6.05 -10.27
CA GLY A 78 -3.32 -5.75 -11.69
C GLY A 78 -3.28 -4.24 -11.97
N GLU A 79 -4.19 -3.46 -11.35
CA GLU A 79 -4.18 -2.00 -11.42
C GLU A 79 -2.88 -1.43 -10.82
N PHE A 80 -2.43 -1.95 -9.67
CA PHE A 80 -1.14 -1.56 -9.07
C PHE A 80 0.05 -1.90 -9.98
N ALA A 81 0.10 -3.12 -10.51
CA ALA A 81 1.17 -3.57 -11.40
C ALA A 81 1.27 -2.74 -12.68
N ALA A 82 0.17 -2.12 -13.12
CA ALA A 82 0.17 -1.21 -14.28
C ALA A 82 0.87 0.12 -13.97
N VAL A 83 0.86 0.59 -12.72
CA VAL A 83 1.27 1.95 -12.34
C VAL A 83 2.51 2.04 -11.46
N CYS A 84 2.93 0.94 -10.82
CA CYS A 84 4.06 0.93 -9.91
C CYS A 84 4.84 -0.38 -9.94
N ASP A 85 6.03 -0.35 -9.34
CA ASP A 85 6.79 -1.53 -8.96
C ASP A 85 6.82 -1.65 -7.43
N TYR A 86 6.68 -2.87 -6.92
CA TYR A 86 6.87 -3.15 -5.49
C TYR A 86 8.35 -3.14 -5.15
N VAL A 87 8.74 -2.35 -4.16
CA VAL A 87 10.13 -2.30 -3.68
C VAL A 87 10.19 -2.69 -2.20
N PRO A 88 11.24 -3.38 -1.74
CA PRO A 88 11.43 -3.62 -0.32
C PRO A 88 11.55 -2.28 0.42
N VAL A 89 10.81 -2.12 1.52
CA VAL A 89 10.84 -0.91 2.37
C VAL A 89 12.28 -0.60 2.85
N GLY A 90 13.09 -1.62 3.12
CA GLY A 90 14.51 -1.44 3.47
C GLY A 90 15.41 -0.91 2.34
N ARG A 91 14.87 -0.66 1.13
CA ARG A 91 15.58 0.04 0.05
C ARG A 91 15.27 1.54 -0.01
N LEU A 92 14.36 2.03 0.82
CA LEU A 92 14.16 3.46 1.00
C LEU A 92 15.33 4.02 1.78
N SER A 93 15.83 5.20 1.38
CA SER A 93 16.94 5.87 2.08
C SER A 93 16.66 6.06 3.57
N GLU A 94 15.45 6.48 3.88
CA GLU A 94 14.96 6.85 5.21
C GLU A 94 14.86 5.64 6.14
N ALA A 95 14.77 4.43 5.60
CA ALA A 95 14.73 3.19 6.39
C ALA A 95 16.09 2.83 7.02
N GLY A 96 17.18 3.48 6.59
CA GLY A 96 18.51 3.34 7.21
C GLY A 96 18.72 4.23 8.44
N GLU A 97 17.84 5.20 8.67
CA GLU A 97 17.95 6.16 9.77
C GLU A 97 17.40 5.60 11.08
N LEU A 98 17.93 6.09 12.21
CA LEU A 98 17.42 5.71 13.54
C LEU A 98 15.96 6.11 13.73
N PHE A 99 15.57 7.24 13.15
CA PHE A 99 14.20 7.73 13.09
C PHE A 99 13.82 7.87 11.61
N THR A 100 13.05 6.91 11.11
CA THR A 100 12.56 6.95 9.73
C THR A 100 11.44 7.96 9.61
N GLU A 101 11.73 9.07 8.93
CA GLU A 101 10.77 10.13 8.63
C GLU A 101 10.29 9.98 7.18
N LEU A 102 8.97 10.01 6.96
CA LEU A 102 8.34 10.01 5.65
C LEU A 102 7.29 11.13 5.62
N ALA A 103 7.09 11.77 4.47
CA ALA A 103 6.06 12.79 4.33
C ALA A 103 4.66 12.14 4.35
N PRO A 104 3.61 12.82 4.83
CA PRO A 104 2.25 12.36 4.59
C PRO A 104 1.97 12.29 3.09
N LEU A 105 1.20 11.30 2.64
CA LEU A 105 0.74 11.29 1.25
C LEU A 105 0.00 12.61 0.97
N PRO A 106 0.30 13.33 -0.14
CA PRO A 106 -0.38 14.58 -0.47
C PRO A 106 -1.91 14.39 -0.47
N PRO A 107 -2.74 15.44 -0.29
CA PRO A 107 -4.17 15.31 -0.54
C PRO A 107 -4.43 15.00 -2.03
N PRO A 108 -5.61 14.46 -2.39
CA PRO A 108 -6.01 14.37 -3.80
C PRO A 108 -5.94 15.75 -4.46
N ALA A 109 -5.45 15.82 -5.71
CA ALA A 109 -5.55 17.04 -6.49
C ALA A 109 -7.02 17.33 -6.85
N ASP A 110 -7.42 18.60 -6.79
CA ASP A 110 -8.75 19.09 -7.20
C ASP A 110 -8.99 18.98 -8.71
#